data_AF-A0A0C9XGG8-F1
#
_entry.id   AF-A0A0C9XGG8-F1
#
_cell.length_a   1.000
_cell.length_b   1.000
_cell.length_c   1.000
_cell.angle_alpha   90.00
_cell.angle_beta   90.00
_cell.angle_gamma   90.00
#
_symmetry.space_group_name_H-M   'P 1'
#
loop_
_entity.id
_entity.type
_entity.pdbx_description
1 polymer ?
#
loop_
_entity_poly.entity_id
_entity_poly.type
_entity_poly.pdbx_seq_one_letter_code
_entity_poly.pdbx_strand_id
1 'polypeptide(L)'
;ITYTQHLHSQLSAAFDIYLNIHQSVHMSLKQALGHDGPAWKLRGACPACAFEVRQPDKPLLNPAWLHSMDGNQSAKHLDGSGSADSRLFHSNYFIPHAEVERFKDDMQDRPGKAAREKQVTTCTDNWTAAKAVEENQIQVFEQTGIFVMACRHGFIECIAEMK
;
A
#
# COMPACT_ATOMS: atom_id res chain seq x y z
N ILE A 1 1.05 -39.57 -0.88
CA ILE A 1 -0.22 -38.95 -1.32
C ILE A 1 -0.10 -38.71 -2.81
N THR A 2 -0.96 -39.29 -3.64
CA THR A 2 -0.89 -39.17 -5.10
C THR A 2 -1.66 -37.95 -5.55
N TYR A 3 -1.01 -37.04 -6.27
CA TYR A 3 -1.67 -35.86 -6.84
C TYR A 3 -2.76 -36.30 -7.84
N THR A 4 -3.98 -35.80 -7.65
CA THR A 4 -5.12 -36.09 -8.53
C THR A 4 -5.66 -34.79 -9.10
N GLN A 5 -5.44 -34.55 -10.38
CA GLN A 5 -5.73 -33.28 -11.05
C GLN A 5 -7.19 -32.84 -10.90
N HIS A 6 -8.15 -33.76 -10.98
CA HIS A 6 -9.57 -33.43 -10.83
C HIS A 6 -9.92 -32.91 -9.43
N LEU A 7 -9.36 -33.51 -8.37
CA LEU A 7 -9.58 -33.07 -6.99
C LEU A 7 -8.96 -31.68 -6.75
N HIS A 8 -7.79 -31.41 -7.34
CA HIS A 8 -7.19 -30.08 -7.31
C HIS A 8 -8.11 -29.04 -7.95
N SER A 9 -8.60 -29.30 -9.17
CA SER A 9 -9.53 -28.40 -9.86
C SER A 9 -10.83 -28.17 -9.09
N GLN A 10 -11.41 -29.23 -8.50
CA GLN A 10 -12.62 -29.10 -7.67
C GLN A 10 -12.37 -28.26 -6.42
N LEU A 11 -11.25 -28.48 -5.73
CA LEU A 11 -10.88 -27.71 -4.54
C LEU A 11 -10.65 -26.24 -4.88
N SER A 12 -9.89 -25.94 -5.94
CA SER A 12 -9.67 -24.56 -6.41
C SER A 12 -10.99 -23.87 -6.75
N ALA A 13 -11.86 -24.52 -7.51
CA ALA A 13 -13.17 -23.96 -7.86
C ALA A 13 -14.06 -23.71 -6.63
N ALA A 14 -14.10 -24.65 -5.69
CA ALA A 14 -14.86 -24.49 -4.46
C ALA A 14 -14.31 -23.34 -3.59
N PHE A 15 -12.99 -23.21 -3.50
CA PHE A 15 -12.33 -22.13 -2.77
C PHE A 15 -12.61 -20.77 -3.40
N ASP A 16 -12.56 -20.67 -4.73
CA ASP A 16 -12.87 -19.44 -5.47
C ASP A 16 -14.33 -19.01 -5.25
N ILE A 17 -15.28 -19.94 -5.28
CA ILE A 17 -16.69 -19.66 -4.97
C ILE A 17 -16.83 -19.15 -3.54
N TYR A 18 -16.15 -19.78 -2.57
CA TYR A 18 -16.16 -19.33 -1.18
C TYR A 18 -15.65 -17.89 -1.03
N LEU A 19 -14.52 -17.57 -1.66
CA LEU A 19 -13.96 -16.21 -1.64
C LEU A 19 -14.91 -15.20 -2.30
N ASN A 20 -15.53 -15.55 -3.42
CA ASN A 20 -16.51 -14.69 -4.10
C ASN A 20 -17.74 -14.40 -3.22
N ILE A 21 -18.26 -15.40 -2.51
CA ILE A 21 -19.37 -15.20 -1.56
C ILE A 21 -18.94 -14.25 -0.44
N HIS A 22 -17.77 -14.48 0.16
CA HIS A 22 -17.25 -13.61 1.21
C HIS A 22 -17.09 -12.16 0.73
N GLN A 23 -16.51 -11.95 -0.45
CA GLN A 23 -16.31 -10.63 -1.02
C GLN A 23 -17.65 -9.93 -1.29
N SER A 24 -18.62 -10.64 -1.86
CA SER A 24 -19.96 -10.10 -2.13
C SER A 24 -20.66 -9.64 -0.84
N VAL A 25 -20.61 -10.47 0.21
CA VAL A 25 -21.18 -10.13 1.52
C VAL A 25 -20.47 -8.92 2.13
N HIS A 26 -19.13 -8.90 2.11
CA HIS A 26 -18.36 -7.77 2.64
C HIS A 26 -18.61 -6.47 1.86
N MET A 27 -18.76 -6.53 0.53
CA MET A 27 -19.07 -5.37 -0.29
C MET A 27 -20.47 -4.83 0.00
N SER A 28 -21.46 -5.72 0.13
CA SER A 28 -22.82 -5.35 0.51
C SER A 28 -22.85 -4.67 1.88
N LEU A 29 -22.10 -5.19 2.86
CA LEU A 29 -21.96 -4.59 4.18
C LEU A 29 -21.28 -3.21 4.10
N LYS A 30 -20.19 -3.09 3.34
CA LYS A 30 -19.50 -1.82 3.15
C LYS A 30 -20.43 -0.77 2.55
N GLN A 31 -21.20 -1.12 1.52
CA GLN A 31 -22.18 -0.22 0.90
C GLN A 31 -23.26 0.21 1.89
N ALA A 32 -23.83 -0.75 2.64
CA ALA A 32 -24.85 -0.45 3.65
C ALA A 32 -24.33 0.49 4.76
N LEU A 33 -23.03 0.43 5.08
CA LEU A 33 -22.38 1.31 6.06
C LEU A 33 -21.77 2.59 5.44
N GLY A 34 -21.84 2.78 4.11
CA GLY A 34 -21.18 3.90 3.42
C GLY A 34 -19.65 3.84 3.45
N HIS A 35 -19.08 2.65 3.61
CA HIS A 35 -17.64 2.33 3.67
C HIS A 35 -17.08 1.81 2.33
N ASP A 36 -17.70 2.15 1.21
CA ASP A 36 -17.32 1.70 -0.13
C ASP A 36 -16.56 2.76 -0.94
N GLY A 37 -16.70 4.05 -0.63
CA GLY A 37 -16.06 5.14 -1.38
C GLY A 37 -14.52 5.23 -1.21
N PRO A 38 -13.77 5.72 -2.21
CA PRO A 38 -12.29 5.58 -2.28
C PRO A 38 -11.52 6.20 -1.10
N ALA A 39 -12.05 7.24 -0.46
CA ALA A 39 -11.41 7.91 0.66
C ALA A 39 -12.14 7.68 2.01
N TRP A 40 -13.04 6.70 2.13
CA TRP A 40 -13.75 6.47 3.39
C TRP A 40 -12.77 6.16 4.54
N LYS A 41 -11.67 5.45 4.26
CA LYS A 41 -10.67 5.10 5.28
C LYS A 41 -9.89 6.31 5.77
N LEU A 42 -9.43 7.12 4.83
CA LEU A 42 -8.75 8.39 5.07
C LEU A 42 -9.63 9.41 5.80
N ARG A 43 -10.97 9.27 5.73
CA ARG A 43 -11.92 10.14 6.44
C ARG A 43 -12.25 9.69 7.86
N GLY A 44 -11.65 8.62 8.35
CA GLY A 44 -11.83 8.16 9.73
C GLY A 44 -12.28 6.71 9.88
N ALA A 45 -11.70 5.78 9.11
CA ALA A 45 -11.88 4.35 9.39
C ALA A 45 -11.43 3.97 10.81
N CYS A 46 -10.37 4.62 11.30
CA CYS A 46 -9.93 4.46 12.67
C CYS A 46 -10.82 5.28 13.62
N PRO A 47 -11.62 4.64 14.50
CA PRO A 47 -12.47 5.38 15.42
C PRO A 47 -11.66 6.29 16.33
N ALA A 48 -10.49 5.88 16.79
CA ALA A 48 -9.64 6.71 17.64
C ALA A 48 -9.14 7.98 16.92
N CYS A 49 -8.73 7.87 15.65
CA CYS A 49 -8.34 9.04 14.85
C CYS A 49 -9.53 9.94 14.47
N ALA A 50 -10.74 9.35 14.34
CA ALA A 50 -11.95 10.05 13.94
C ALA A 50 -12.75 10.66 15.12
N PHE A 51 -12.60 10.11 16.33
CA PHE A 51 -13.38 10.46 17.51
C PHE A 51 -13.09 11.88 18.00
N GLU A 52 -11.84 12.32 17.92
CA GLU A 52 -11.41 13.60 18.50
C GLU A 52 -11.56 14.78 17.55
N VAL A 53 -11.76 14.54 16.24
CA VAL A 53 -12.03 15.59 15.23
C VAL A 53 -13.45 16.16 15.35
N ARG A 54 -14.36 15.50 16.08
CA ARG A 54 -15.81 15.83 16.11
C ARG A 54 -16.33 16.44 17.42
N GLN A 55 -15.48 16.68 18.42
CA GLN A 55 -15.92 17.28 19.70
C GLN A 55 -15.56 18.77 19.76
N PRO A 56 -16.55 19.68 19.85
CA PRO A 56 -16.33 21.12 19.78
C PRO A 56 -15.60 21.72 21.00
N ASP A 57 -15.55 20.99 22.12
CA ASP A 57 -15.02 21.40 23.43
C ASP A 57 -13.64 20.80 23.76
N LYS A 58 -13.10 19.91 22.91
CA LYS A 58 -11.77 19.33 23.10
C LYS A 58 -10.67 20.16 22.44
N PRO A 59 -9.47 20.21 23.04
CA PRO A 59 -8.32 20.85 22.40
C PRO A 59 -7.95 20.12 21.11
N LEU A 60 -7.72 20.89 20.04
CA LEU A 60 -7.29 20.37 18.75
C LEU A 60 -5.92 19.69 18.90
N LEU A 61 -5.81 18.46 18.41
CA LEU A 61 -4.54 17.76 18.33
C LEU A 61 -3.64 18.40 17.26
N ASN A 62 -2.37 18.62 17.59
CA ASN A 62 -1.34 19.07 16.66
C ASN A 62 -0.06 18.25 16.84
N PRO A 63 0.25 17.29 15.95
CA PRO A 63 -0.49 16.96 14.73
C PRO A 63 -1.82 16.25 15.02
N ALA A 64 -2.84 16.49 14.18
CA ALA A 64 -4.15 15.85 14.32
C ALA A 64 -4.10 14.35 14.03
N TRP A 65 -3.33 13.97 13.02
CA TRP A 65 -3.11 12.58 12.63
C TRP A 65 -1.62 12.27 12.53
N LEU A 66 -1.28 11.04 12.90
CA LEU A 66 0.06 10.50 12.76
C LEU A 66 -0.02 9.19 11.99
N HIS A 67 0.62 9.18 10.82
CA HIS A 67 0.66 8.04 9.92
C HIS A 67 2.07 7.44 9.92
N SER A 68 2.13 6.12 9.85
CA SER A 68 3.32 5.35 9.52
C SER A 68 3.21 4.88 8.08
N MET A 69 4.31 5.03 7.32
CA MET A 69 4.43 4.47 5.98
C MET A 69 5.63 3.55 5.95
N ASP A 70 5.45 2.35 5.41
CA ASP A 70 6.54 1.41 5.12
C ASP A 70 6.70 1.26 3.62
N GLY A 71 7.90 1.54 3.12
CA GLY A 71 8.29 1.30 1.74
C GLY A 71 8.87 -0.09 1.62
N ASN A 72 8.00 -1.08 1.45
CA ASN A 72 8.40 -2.48 1.38
C ASN A 72 9.19 -2.75 0.09
N GLN A 73 10.53 -2.71 0.19
CA GLN A 73 11.46 -3.00 -0.91
C GLN A 73 11.56 -4.50 -1.24
N SER A 74 11.00 -5.38 -0.40
CA SER A 74 10.99 -6.83 -0.67
C SER A 74 9.95 -7.22 -1.74
N ALA A 75 9.00 -6.35 -2.04
CA ALA A 75 7.98 -6.54 -3.07
C ALA A 75 8.47 -6.19 -4.50
N LYS A 76 9.79 -6.15 -4.71
CA LYS A 76 10.36 -5.93 -6.05
C LYS A 76 10.21 -7.19 -6.90
N HIS A 77 9.52 -7.08 -8.04
CA HIS A 77 9.32 -8.20 -8.96
C HIS A 77 9.84 -7.87 -10.35
N LEU A 78 10.64 -8.78 -10.91
CA LEU A 78 11.22 -8.65 -12.24
C LEU A 78 10.14 -8.90 -13.30
N ASP A 79 10.24 -8.18 -14.42
CA ASP A 79 9.40 -8.48 -15.57
C ASP A 79 9.62 -9.93 -16.03
N GLY A 80 8.53 -10.69 -16.22
CA GLY A 80 8.56 -12.10 -16.60
C GLY A 80 8.93 -13.10 -15.49
N SER A 81 8.98 -12.70 -14.21
CA SER A 81 9.21 -13.65 -13.11
C SER A 81 7.99 -14.51 -12.83
N GLY A 82 7.93 -15.70 -13.45
CA GLY A 82 6.92 -16.72 -13.18
C GLY A 82 5.55 -16.44 -13.82
N SER A 83 4.57 -17.27 -13.45
CA SER A 83 3.16 -17.07 -13.83
C SER A 83 2.44 -16.33 -12.71
N ALA A 84 1.99 -15.10 -12.97
CA ALA A 84 1.10 -14.38 -12.05
C ALA A 84 -0.35 -14.84 -12.23
N ASP A 85 -1.13 -14.75 -11.16
CA ASP A 85 -2.57 -14.93 -11.24
C ASP A 85 -3.19 -13.77 -12.03
N SER A 86 -3.89 -14.06 -13.12
CA SER A 86 -4.56 -13.05 -13.95
C SER A 86 -5.78 -12.41 -13.30
N ARG A 87 -6.25 -12.94 -12.16
CA ARG A 87 -7.44 -12.44 -11.48
C ARG A 87 -7.15 -11.09 -10.81
N LEU A 88 -8.02 -10.12 -11.04
CA LEU A 88 -7.93 -8.80 -10.45
C LEU A 88 -8.58 -8.78 -9.07
N PHE A 89 -7.80 -8.47 -8.03
CA PHE A 89 -8.32 -8.25 -6.69
C PHE A 89 -8.84 -6.80 -6.55
N HIS A 90 -10.17 -6.63 -6.60
CA HIS A 90 -10.79 -5.32 -6.38
C HIS A 90 -10.74 -4.94 -4.89
N SER A 91 -9.89 -3.97 -4.56
CA SER A 91 -9.71 -3.50 -3.20
C SER A 91 -9.66 -1.99 -3.14
N ASN A 92 -10.44 -1.43 -2.23
CA ASN A 92 -10.42 0.00 -1.91
C ASN A 92 -9.27 0.42 -0.99
N TYR A 93 -8.24 -0.43 -0.84
CA TYR A 93 -6.97 -0.04 -0.22
C TYR A 93 -5.98 0.48 -1.26
N PHE A 94 -5.99 -0.08 -2.46
CA PHE A 94 -5.02 0.28 -3.48
C PHE A 94 -5.42 1.59 -4.15
N ILE A 95 -4.46 2.51 -4.19
CA ILE A 95 -4.56 3.69 -5.01
C ILE A 95 -4.41 3.25 -6.47
N PRO A 96 -5.29 3.70 -7.39
CA PRO A 96 -5.16 3.35 -8.80
C PRO A 96 -3.78 3.69 -9.33
N HIS A 97 -3.18 2.77 -10.09
CA HIS A 97 -1.83 2.96 -10.63
C HIS A 97 -1.69 4.27 -11.41
N ALA A 98 -2.67 4.62 -12.24
CA ALA A 98 -2.69 5.88 -12.99
C ALA A 98 -2.64 7.13 -12.09
N GLU A 99 -3.14 7.04 -10.85
CA GLU A 99 -3.07 8.12 -9.88
C GLU A 99 -1.70 8.21 -9.21
N VAL A 100 -1.06 7.07 -8.92
CA VAL A 100 0.31 6.98 -8.38
C VAL A 100 1.33 7.53 -9.39
N GLU A 101 1.20 7.17 -10.67
CA GLU A 101 2.11 7.58 -11.74
C GLU A 101 2.20 9.10 -11.96
N ARG A 102 1.20 9.86 -11.51
CA ARG A 102 1.23 11.33 -11.57
C ARG A 102 2.38 11.92 -10.74
N PHE A 103 2.86 11.19 -9.74
CA PHE A 103 3.87 11.64 -8.78
C PHE A 103 5.28 11.12 -9.11
N LYS A 104 5.48 10.42 -10.24
CA LYS A 104 6.77 9.80 -10.57
C LYS A 104 7.93 10.81 -10.67
N ASP A 105 7.63 12.03 -11.12
CA ASP A 105 8.63 13.09 -11.37
C ASP A 105 8.71 14.11 -10.21
N ASP A 106 7.82 14.03 -9.22
CA ASP A 106 7.69 15.01 -8.12
C ASP A 106 8.92 15.08 -7.18
N MET A 107 9.84 14.13 -7.28
CA MET A 107 11.10 14.17 -6.53
C MET A 107 12.17 15.07 -7.15
N GLN A 108 12.05 15.43 -8.44
CA GLN A 108 13.09 16.18 -9.15
C GLN A 108 13.07 17.68 -8.80
N ASP A 109 11.92 18.21 -8.36
CA ASP A 109 11.67 19.64 -8.21
C ASP A 109 11.91 20.22 -6.80
N ARG A 110 12.68 19.53 -5.93
CA ARG A 110 13.04 20.11 -4.62
C ARG A 110 14.14 21.17 -4.78
N PRO A 111 13.92 22.47 -4.46
CA PRO A 111 14.95 23.52 -4.49
C PRO A 111 15.98 23.39 -3.35
N GLY A 112 16.12 22.22 -2.73
CA GLY A 112 16.90 21.98 -1.50
C GLY A 112 18.27 21.35 -1.72
N LYS A 113 18.78 21.23 -2.96
CA LYS A 113 20.17 20.82 -3.23
C LYS A 113 21.21 21.92 -2.90
N ALA A 114 20.85 22.91 -2.08
CA ALA A 114 21.86 23.71 -1.39
C ALA A 114 22.48 22.83 -0.29
N ALA A 115 23.71 22.39 -0.54
CA ALA A 115 24.64 21.69 0.34
C ALA A 115 24.32 21.84 1.84
N ARG A 116 23.54 20.92 2.40
CA ARG A 116 23.62 20.62 3.83
C ARG A 116 24.78 19.66 3.97
N GLU A 117 25.90 20.11 4.54
CA GLU A 117 26.98 19.22 4.98
C GLU A 117 26.36 18.10 5.80
N LYS A 118 26.26 16.91 5.18
CA LYS A 118 25.73 15.74 5.86
C LYS A 118 26.78 15.36 6.89
N GLN A 119 26.46 15.54 8.17
CA GLN A 119 27.24 14.92 9.23
C GLN A 119 27.07 13.41 9.05
N VAL A 120 28.04 12.81 8.38
CA VAL A 120 28.05 11.40 8.04
C VAL A 120 28.19 10.62 9.34
N THR A 121 27.12 9.96 9.75
CA THR A 121 27.20 8.95 10.82
C THR A 121 27.38 7.58 10.16
N THR A 122 27.97 6.62 10.87
CA THR A 122 28.11 5.23 10.39
C THR A 122 26.77 4.63 9.95
N CYS A 123 25.65 5.04 10.58
CA CYS A 123 24.30 4.66 10.18
C CYS A 123 23.92 5.26 8.81
N THR A 124 24.27 6.52 8.57
CA THR A 124 24.03 7.22 7.30
C THR A 124 24.82 6.59 6.15
N ASP A 125 26.07 6.17 6.38
CA ASP A 125 26.89 5.49 5.37
C ASP A 125 26.36 4.10 5.01
N ASN A 126 26.04 3.28 6.01
CA ASN A 126 25.49 1.94 5.79
C ASN A 126 24.15 1.99 5.04
N TRP A 127 23.31 2.99 5.34
CA TRP A 127 22.03 3.18 4.65
C TRP A 127 22.19 3.72 3.22
N THR A 128 23.23 4.53 2.98
CA THR A 128 23.54 5.05 1.64
C THR A 128 24.11 3.97 0.73
N ALA A 129 24.93 3.05 1.25
CA ALA A 129 25.42 1.89 0.50
C ALA A 129 24.28 0.95 0.06
N ALA A 130 23.26 0.74 0.89
CA ALA A 130 22.06 -0.02 0.52
C ALA A 130 21.22 0.65 -0.59
N LYS A 131 21.37 1.96 -0.80
CA LYS A 131 20.73 2.74 -1.86
C LYS A 131 21.54 2.86 -3.15
N ALA A 132 22.78 2.35 -3.20
CA ALA A 132 23.64 2.42 -4.38
C ALA A 132 23.24 1.45 -5.51
N VAL A 133 21.99 0.98 -5.51
CA VAL A 133 21.39 0.25 -6.63
C VAL A 133 21.15 1.27 -7.74
N GLU A 134 21.89 1.16 -8.84
CA GLU A 134 21.77 2.08 -9.99
C GLU A 134 20.34 2.03 -10.58
N GLU A 135 19.83 3.17 -11.07
CA GLU A 135 18.50 3.27 -11.72
C GLU A 135 18.32 2.27 -12.88
N ASN A 136 19.40 1.92 -13.57
CA ASN A 136 19.39 0.89 -14.62
C ASN A 136 19.04 -0.52 -14.12
N GLN A 137 19.26 -0.83 -12.83
CA GLN A 137 18.80 -2.08 -12.21
C GLN A 137 17.31 -2.01 -11.81
N ILE A 138 16.76 -0.80 -11.64
CA ILE A 138 15.35 -0.59 -11.26
C ILE A 138 14.41 -0.82 -12.46
N GLN A 139 14.83 -0.44 -13.67
CA GLN A 139 14.05 -0.62 -14.91
C GLN A 139 13.73 -2.08 -15.27
N VAL A 140 14.38 -3.05 -14.64
CA VAL A 140 14.10 -4.49 -14.86
C VAL A 140 12.87 -4.96 -14.06
N PHE A 141 12.43 -4.17 -13.06
CA PHE A 141 11.31 -4.54 -12.22
C PHE A 141 9.98 -4.00 -12.79
N GLU A 142 8.97 -4.86 -12.89
CA GLU A 142 7.59 -4.44 -13.17
C GLU A 142 6.98 -3.70 -11.97
N GLN A 143 7.40 -4.07 -10.77
CA GLN A 143 7.00 -3.47 -9.51
C GLN A 143 8.24 -3.17 -8.68
N THR A 144 8.45 -1.90 -8.31
CA THR A 144 9.64 -1.46 -7.57
C THR A 144 9.43 -1.41 -6.05
N GLY A 145 8.18 -1.54 -5.61
CA GLY A 145 7.83 -1.71 -4.21
C GLY A 145 6.37 -1.44 -3.92
N ILE A 146 6.01 -1.61 -2.65
CA ILE A 146 4.68 -1.31 -2.12
C ILE A 146 4.84 -0.37 -0.93
N PHE A 147 4.06 0.69 -0.91
CA PHE A 147 3.94 1.59 0.23
C PHE A 147 2.61 1.35 0.93
N VAL A 148 2.67 0.89 2.17
CA VAL A 148 1.48 0.75 3.02
C VAL A 148 1.44 1.92 3.98
N MET A 149 0.31 2.61 4.03
CA MET A 149 0.07 3.70 4.96
C MET A 149 -0.97 3.27 6.00
N ALA A 150 -0.61 3.44 7.26
CA ALA A 150 -1.48 3.13 8.40
C ALA A 150 -1.41 4.22 9.45
N CYS A 151 -2.49 4.39 10.21
CA CYS A 151 -2.45 5.25 11.38
C CYS A 151 -1.67 4.60 12.54
N ARG A 152 -1.30 5.40 13.54
CA ARG A 152 -0.65 4.91 14.79
C ARG A 152 -1.44 3.84 15.57
N HIS A 153 -2.72 3.64 15.26
CA HIS A 153 -3.58 2.62 15.87
C HIS A 153 -3.67 1.34 15.03
N GLY A 154 -2.90 1.21 13.95
CA GLY A 154 -2.80 0.00 13.14
C GLY A 154 -3.89 -0.17 12.08
N PHE A 155 -4.69 0.86 11.81
CA PHE A 155 -5.65 0.82 10.70
C PHE A 155 -4.93 1.17 9.41
N ILE A 156 -4.96 0.25 8.43
CA ILE A 156 -4.46 0.53 7.08
C ILE A 156 -5.44 1.48 6.39
N GLU A 157 -4.91 2.53 5.79
CA GLU A 157 -5.71 3.58 5.16
C GLU A 157 -5.58 3.54 3.64
N CYS A 158 -4.36 3.36 3.12
CA CYS A 158 -4.12 3.16 1.70
C CYS A 158 -2.84 2.35 1.43
N ILE A 159 -2.75 1.83 0.22
CA ILE A 159 -1.62 1.10 -0.33
C ILE A 159 -1.32 1.69 -1.71
N ALA A 160 -0.05 1.99 -1.98
CA ALA A 160 0.42 2.38 -3.30
C ALA A 160 1.41 1.33 -3.81
N GLU A 161 1.20 0.87 -5.04
CA GLU A 161 2.17 0.03 -5.75
C GLU A 161 2.98 0.92 -6.68
N MET A 162 4.29 0.79 -6.62
CA MET A 162 5.23 1.57 -7.42
C MET A 162 5.74 0.73 -8.58
N LYS A 163 5.93 1.38 -9.73
CA LYS A 163 6.72 0.87 -10.85
C LYS A 163 8.10 1.52 -10.90
#